data_AF-A0AAJ4ZML4-F1
#
_entry.id   AF-A0AAJ4ZML4-F1
#
_cell.length_a   1.000
_cell.length_b   1.000
_cell.length_c   1.000
_cell.angle_alpha   90.00
_cell.angle_beta   90.00
_cell.angle_gamma   90.00
#
_symmetry.space_group_name_H-M   'P 1'
#
loop_
_entity.id
_entity.type
_entity.pdbx_description
1 polymer ?
#
loop_
_entity_poly.entity_id
_entity_poly.type
_entity_poly.pdbx_seq_one_letter_code
_entity_poly.pdbx_strand_id
1 'polypeptide(L)' 'MSQTLTQEQESFIADVVAEQFGKTMGFARFADALAMICEDIAGFEAGPSIDVVQRIWAAYVWRQG' A
#
# COMPACT_ATOMS: atom_id res chain seq x y z
N MET A 1 -0.18 6.21 -18.46
CA MET A 1 -1.12 5.09 -18.26
C MET A 1 -1.45 5.05 -16.78
N SER A 2 -2.73 5.05 -16.42
CA SER A 2 -3.16 5.05 -15.02
C SER A 2 -2.77 3.71 -14.39
N GLN A 3 -1.83 3.71 -13.45
CA GLN A 3 -1.46 2.51 -12.67
C GLN A 3 -2.70 2.04 -11.93
N THR A 4 -3.41 1.08 -12.49
CA THR A 4 -4.66 0.58 -11.93
C THR A 4 -4.38 -0.79 -11.35
N LEU A 5 -4.15 -0.84 -10.05
CA LEU A 5 -4.12 -2.10 -9.31
C LEU A 5 -5.52 -2.69 -9.23
N THR A 6 -5.62 -4.00 -9.28
CA THR A 6 -6.87 -4.68 -8.93
C THR A 6 -7.07 -4.65 -7.42
N GLN A 7 -8.31 -4.83 -6.97
CA GLN A 7 -8.64 -4.88 -5.54
C GLN A 7 -7.87 -6.00 -4.81
N GLU A 8 -7.62 -7.14 -5.47
CA GLU A 8 -6.82 -8.23 -4.92
C GLU A 8 -5.35 -7.83 -4.73
N GLN A 9 -4.78 -7.08 -5.67
CA GLN A 9 -3.41 -6.57 -5.55
C GLN A 9 -3.30 -5.54 -4.43
N GLU A 10 -4.26 -4.62 -4.33
CA GLU A 10 -4.30 -3.63 -3.24
C GLU A 10 -4.40 -4.30 -1.88
N SER A 11 -5.25 -5.33 -1.79
CA SER A 11 -5.41 -6.18 -0.62
C SER A 11 -4.11 -6.90 -0.28
N PHE A 12 -3.46 -7.54 -1.25
CA PHE A 12 -2.19 -8.23 -1.04
C PHE A 12 -1.10 -7.27 -0.53
N ILE A 13 -0.95 -6.10 -1.14
CA ILE A 13 0.06 -5.11 -0.74
C ILE A 13 -0.18 -4.62 0.69
N ALA A 14 -1.44 -4.37 1.06
CA ALA A 14 -1.79 -4.01 2.43
C ALA A 14 -1.37 -5.09 3.45
N ASP A 15 -1.51 -6.38 3.10
CA ASP A 15 -1.07 -7.49 3.95
C ASP A 15 0.46 -7.50 4.08
N VAL A 16 1.20 -7.35 2.97
CA VAL A 16 2.66 -7.32 3.00
C VAL A 16 3.18 -6.16 3.85
N VAL A 17 2.58 -4.96 3.74
CA VAL A 17 2.94 -3.80 4.58
C VAL A 17 2.67 -4.11 6.06
N ALA A 18 1.54 -4.75 6.38
CA ALA A 18 1.20 -5.14 7.74
C ALA A 18 2.15 -6.19 8.33
N GLU A 19 2.58 -7.15 7.52
CA GLU A 19 3.51 -8.21 7.92
C GLU A 19 4.92 -7.67 8.16
N GLN A 20 5.41 -6.76 7.30
CA GLN A 20 6.77 -6.25 7.38
C GLN A 20 6.94 -5.09 8.39
N PHE A 21 5.98 -4.18 8.46
CA PHE A 21 6.11 -2.94 9.24
C PHE A 21 5.20 -2.89 10.48
N GLY A 22 4.40 -3.94 10.68
CA GLY A 22 3.45 -4.06 11.77
C GLY A 22 2.05 -3.53 11.41
N LYS A 23 1.11 -3.73 12.33
CA LYS A 23 -0.30 -3.36 12.14
C LYS A 23 -0.60 -1.96 12.69
N THR A 24 -0.05 -1.58 13.82
CA THR A 24 -0.43 -0.30 14.46
C THR A 24 0.38 0.89 13.95
N MET A 25 0.22 1.29 12.69
CA MET A 25 0.81 2.52 12.15
C MET A 25 -0.24 3.51 11.66
N GLY A 26 0.08 4.81 11.76
CA GLY A 26 -0.72 5.87 11.16
C GLY A 26 -0.42 6.07 9.67
N PHE A 27 -1.30 6.78 8.97
CA PHE A 27 -1.27 6.96 7.52
C PHE A 27 0.09 7.42 6.95
N ALA A 28 0.76 8.38 7.60
CA ALA A 28 2.05 8.88 7.11
C ALA A 28 3.12 7.78 7.08
N ARG A 29 3.24 7.02 8.18
CA ARG A 29 4.18 5.89 8.28
C ARG A 29 3.81 4.75 7.35
N PHE A 30 2.51 4.55 7.10
CA PHE A 30 2.04 3.60 6.11
C PHE A 30 2.42 4.02 4.69
N ALA A 31 2.25 5.29 4.32
CA ALA A 31 2.62 5.78 2.99
C ALA A 31 4.12 5.62 2.73
N ASP A 32 4.97 5.90 3.72
CA ASP A 32 6.42 5.68 3.63
C ASP A 32 6.75 4.18 3.45
N ALA A 33 6.13 3.30 4.26
CA ALA A 33 6.33 1.86 4.15
C ALA A 33 5.87 1.30 2.80
N LEU A 34 4.71 1.78 2.31
CA LEU A 34 4.17 1.41 1.01
C LEU A 34 5.10 1.85 -0.13
N ALA A 35 5.66 3.07 -0.05
CA ALA A 35 6.62 3.55 -1.04
C ALA A 35 7.85 2.63 -1.10
N MET A 36 8.41 2.23 0.05
CA MET A 36 9.53 1.29 0.13
C MET A 36 9.20 -0.07 -0.52
N ILE A 37 7.99 -0.61 -0.30
CA ILE A 37 7.57 -1.87 -0.93
C ILE A 37 7.41 -1.70 -2.46
N CYS A 38 6.90 -0.55 -2.90
CA CYS A 38 6.63 -0.26 -4.29
C CYS A 38 7.89 0.04 -5.12
N GLU A 39 9.00 0.48 -4.50
CA GLU A 39 10.28 0.72 -5.19
C GLU A 39 10.79 -0.53 -5.95
N ASP A 40 10.53 -1.73 -5.41
CA ASP A 40 10.95 -2.99 -6.02
C ASP A 40 9.93 -3.58 -7.02
N ILE A 41 8.75 -2.93 -7.18
CA ILE A 41 7.69 -3.42 -8.07
C ILE A 41 7.80 -2.75 -9.44
N ALA A 42 8.02 -3.55 -10.48
CA ALA A 42 8.04 -3.07 -11.86
C ALA A 42 6.77 -2.29 -12.21
N GLY A 43 6.93 -1.04 -12.65
CA GLY A 43 5.82 -0.14 -12.93
C GLY A 43 5.36 0.72 -11.75
N PHE A 44 6.05 0.68 -10.60
CA PHE A 44 5.87 1.57 -9.44
C PHE A 44 7.14 2.34 -9.06
N GLU A 45 8.08 2.47 -9.99
CA GLU A 45 9.39 3.10 -9.78
C GLU A 45 9.29 4.56 -9.31
N ALA A 46 8.20 5.26 -9.63
CA ALA A 46 7.92 6.63 -9.21
C ALA A 46 7.01 6.71 -7.95
N GLY A 47 6.70 5.57 -7.33
CA GLY A 47 5.74 5.43 -6.26
C GLY A 47 4.28 5.32 -6.75
N PRO A 48 3.36 4.82 -5.90
CA PRO A 48 1.94 4.77 -6.20
C PRO A 48 1.29 6.16 -6.18
N SER A 49 0.30 6.38 -7.07
CA SER A 49 -0.54 7.57 -7.03
C SER A 49 -1.31 7.71 -5.70
N ILE A 50 -1.67 8.94 -5.32
CA ILE A 50 -2.38 9.19 -4.05
C ILE A 50 -3.69 8.41 -3.93
N ASP A 51 -4.43 8.24 -5.03
CA ASP A 51 -5.65 7.43 -5.05
C ASP A 51 -5.38 5.97 -4.71
N VAL A 52 -4.31 5.40 -5.26
CA VAL A 52 -3.87 4.03 -4.95
C VAL A 52 -3.44 3.92 -3.49
N VAL A 53 -2.66 4.87 -2.98
CA VAL A 53 -2.25 4.91 -1.56
C VAL A 53 -3.47 4.91 -0.64
N GLN A 54 -4.49 5.71 -0.95
CA GLN A 54 -5.72 5.78 -0.14
C GLN A 54 -6.52 4.47 -0.18
N ARG A 55 -6.61 3.79 -1.34
CA ARG A 55 -7.32 2.51 -1.44
C ARG A 55 -6.62 1.39 -0.67
N ILE A 56 -5.29 1.30 -0.80
CA ILE A 56 -4.49 0.31 -0.04
C ILE A 56 -4.55 0.63 1.46
N TRP A 57 -4.51 1.92 1.84
CA TRP A 57 -4.71 2.33 3.24
C TRP A 57 -6.07 1.90 3.79
N ALA A 58 -7.15 2.07 3.02
CA ALA A 58 -8.47 1.63 3.44
C ALA A 58 -8.52 0.10 3.66
N ALA A 59 -7.90 -0.68 2.76
CA ALA A 59 -7.77 -2.14 2.93
C ALA A 59 -6.92 -2.51 4.17
N TYR A 60 -5.85 -1.76 4.41
CA TYR A 60 -4.96 -1.94 5.56
C TYR A 60 -5.68 -1.69 6.89
N VAL A 61 -6.45 -0.60 7.00
CA VAL A 61 -7.20 -0.25 8.22
C VAL A 61 -8.36 -1.21 8.46
N TRP A 62 -9.10 -1.59 7.40
CA TRP A 62 -10.22 -2.53 7.50
C TRP A 62 -9.81 -3.88 8.10
N ARG A 63 -8.57 -4.32 7.88
CA ARG A 63 -8.07 -5.59 8.43
C ARG A 63 -7.62 -5.52 9.89
N GLN A 64 -7.63 -4.33 10.48
CA GLN A 64 -7.20 -4.13 11.86
C GLN A 64 -8.32 -3.92 12.86
N GLY A 65 -9.57 -3.77 12.37
CA GLY A 65 -10.77 -3.62 13.19
C GLY A 65 -11.98 -4.19 12.50
#